data_AF-A0A959ISZ0-F1
#
_entry.id   AF-A0A959ISZ0-F1
#
_cell.length_a   1.000
_cell.length_b   1.000
_cell.length_c   1.000
_cell.angle_alpha   90.00
_cell.angle_beta   90.00
_cell.angle_gamma   90.00
#
_symmetry.space_group_name_H-M   'P 1'
#
loop_
_entity.id
_entity.type
_entity.pdbx_description
1 polymer ?
#
loop_
_entity_poly.entity_id
_entity_poly.type
_entity_poly.pdbx_seq_one_letter_code
_entity_poly.pdbx_strand_id
1 'polypeptide(L)' 'RNVRPWGFWGPIREKVMAEDPSFQPNQQFKRDAFNVLIGIIWQTALVILPIYLVLLQTVPVLLSLLVAVVCSLILKKT' A
#
# COMPACT_ATOMS: atom_id res chain seq x y z
N ARG A 1 5.02 -21.93 -0.19
CA ARG A 1 4.95 -21.45 -1.59
C ARG A 1 3.71 -20.55 -1.79
N ASN A 2 3.56 -19.45 -1.04
CA ASN A 2 2.35 -18.61 -1.09
C ASN A 2 2.56 -17.22 -1.70
N VAL A 3 3.81 -16.84 -2.00
CA VAL A 3 4.11 -15.53 -2.56
C VAL A 3 4.00 -15.59 -4.08
N ARG A 4 3.16 -14.74 -4.67
CA ARG A 4 3.03 -14.60 -6.11
C ARG A 4 3.81 -13.37 -6.59
N PRO A 5 5.06 -13.51 -7.06
CA PRO A 5 5.87 -12.39 -7.52
C PRO A 5 5.16 -11.59 -8.62
N TRP A 6 5.21 -10.27 -8.52
CA TRP A 6 4.53 -9.34 -9.40
C TRP A 6 5.41 -8.12 -9.73
N GLY A 7 5.06 -7.37 -10.78
CA GLY A 7 5.77 -6.16 -11.18
C GLY A 7 7.22 -6.42 -11.62
N PHE A 8 8.17 -5.80 -10.93
CA PHE A 8 9.61 -5.90 -11.21
C PHE A 8 10.17 -7.32 -11.05
N TRP A 9 9.42 -8.22 -10.39
CA TRP A 9 9.78 -9.63 -10.20
C TRP A 9 9.41 -10.55 -11.37
N GLY A 10 9.14 -10.01 -12.56
CA GLY A 10 8.89 -10.78 -13.79
C GLY A 10 9.88 -11.92 -14.03
N PRO A 11 11.21 -11.70 -13.95
CA PRO A 11 12.21 -12.75 -14.17
C PRO A 11 12.14 -13.89 -13.14
N ILE A 12 11.73 -13.61 -11.90
CA ILE A 12 11.57 -14.63 -10.85
C ILE A 12 10.29 -15.43 -11.10
N ARG A 13 9.22 -14.77 -11.55
CA ARG A 13 7.97 -15.43 -11.93
C ARG A 13 8.20 -16.48 -13.02
N GLU A 14 9.00 -16.14 -14.03
CA GLU A 14 9.34 -17.07 -15.12
C GLU A 14 10.12 -18.29 -14.61
N LYS A 15 11.10 -18.09 -13.71
CA LYS A 15 11.82 -19.20 -13.07
C LYS A 15 10.88 -20.11 -12.27
N VAL A 16 9.94 -19.55 -11.53
CA VAL A 16 8.95 -20.32 -10.75
C VAL A 16 7.99 -21.08 -11.68
N MET A 17 7.56 -20.49 -12.79
CA MET A 17 6.71 -21.17 -13.78
C MET A 17 7.46 -22.29 -14.54
N ALA A 18 8.78 -22.16 -14.71
CA ALA A 18 9.61 -23.21 -15.29
C ALA A 18 9.78 -24.41 -14.34
N GLU A 19 9.83 -24.18 -13.03
CA GLU A 19 9.88 -25.23 -12.02
C GLU A 19 8.50 -25.83 -11.69
N ASP A 20 7.43 -25.04 -11.75
CA ASP A 20 6.06 -25.43 -11.44
C ASP A 20 5.09 -24.90 -12.50
N PRO A 21 4.75 -25.71 -13.52
CA PRO A 21 3.83 -25.32 -14.60
C PRO A 21 2.39 -25.04 -14.12
N SER A 22 2.02 -25.48 -12.91
CA SER A 22 0.70 -25.20 -12.32
C SER A 22 0.60 -23.81 -11.68
N PHE A 23 1.72 -23.11 -11.57
CA PHE A 23 1.81 -21.80 -10.93
C PHE A 23 1.02 -20.73 -11.68
N GLN A 24 0.00 -20.17 -11.02
CA GLN A 24 -0.80 -19.08 -11.59
C GLN A 24 -0.21 -17.70 -11.22
N PRO A 25 0.06 -16.83 -12.21
CA PRO A 25 0.59 -15.49 -11.97
C PRO A 25 -0.43 -14.61 -11.24
N ASN A 26 0.07 -13.65 -10.44
CA ASN A 26 -0.80 -12.66 -9.80
C ASN A 26 -1.45 -11.74 -10.83
N GLN A 27 -2.78 -11.74 -10.92
CA GLN A 27 -3.56 -10.85 -11.80
C GLN A 27 -3.99 -9.55 -11.09
N GLN A 28 -3.75 -9.42 -9.78
CA GLN A 28 -4.23 -8.31 -8.96
C GLN A 28 -3.22 -7.15 -8.86
N PHE A 29 -2.16 -7.15 -9.68
CA PHE A 29 -1.11 -6.11 -9.70
C PHE A 29 -1.63 -4.68 -9.56
N LYS A 30 -2.69 -4.31 -10.29
CA LYS A 30 -3.26 -2.97 -10.25
C LYS A 30 -3.83 -2.60 -8.88
N ARG A 31 -4.52 -3.56 -8.23
CA ARG A 31 -5.08 -3.37 -6.88
C ARG A 31 -3.98 -3.29 -5.84
N ASP A 32 -2.98 -4.17 -5.96
CA ASP A 32 -1.83 -4.18 -5.04
C ASP A 32 -1.05 -2.86 -5.13
N ALA A 33 -0.76 -2.38 -6.34
CA ALA A 33 -0.08 -1.11 -6.56
C ALA A 33 -0.89 0.09 -6.02
N PHE A 34 -2.22 0.07 -6.21
CA PHE A 34 -3.10 1.10 -5.64
C PHE A 34 -3.07 1.09 -4.11
N ASN A 35 -3.18 -0.08 -3.49
CA ASN A 35 -3.12 -0.22 -2.04
C ASN A 35 -1.77 0.24 -1.48
N VAL A 36 -0.66 -0.06 -2.18
CA VAL A 36 0.68 0.44 -1.81
C VAL A 36 0.73 1.96 -1.85
N LEU A 37 0.22 2.59 -2.91
CA LEU A 37 0.20 4.05 -3.04
C LEU A 37 -0.61 4.71 -1.92
N ILE A 38 -1.82 4.20 -1.64
CA ILE A 38 -2.66 4.69 -0.54
C ILE A 38 -1.96 4.45 0.81
N GLY A 39 -1.27 3.32 0.97
CA GLY A 39 -0.45 3.01 2.13
C GLY A 39 0.67 4.02 2.37
N ILE A 40 1.34 4.49 1.31
CA ILE A 40 2.37 5.54 1.42
C ILE A 40 1.75 6.84 1.93
N ILE A 41 0.63 7.28 1.33
CA ILE A 41 -0.07 8.50 1.75
C ILE A 41 -0.52 8.39 3.22
N TRP A 42 -1.07 7.24 3.60
CA TRP A 42 -1.49 6.95 4.97
C TRP A 42 -0.32 7.03 5.96
N GLN A 43 0.81 6.38 5.65
CA GLN A 43 2.02 6.42 6.49
C GLN A 43 2.53 7.86 6.63
N THR A 44 2.62 8.61 5.54
CA THR A 44 3.06 10.01 5.58
C THR A 44 2.13 10.86 6.45
N ALA A 45 0.80 10.68 6.33
CA ALA A 45 -0.18 11.38 7.15
C ALA A 45 -0.01 11.09 8.65
N LEU A 46 0.28 9.84 9.02
CA LEU A 46 0.55 9.45 10.42
C LEU A 46 1.86 10.01 10.97
N VAL A 47 2.89 10.16 10.14
CA VAL A 47 4.18 10.74 10.56
C VAL A 47 4.08 12.25 10.80
N ILE A 48 3.35 12.98 9.96
CA ILE A 48 3.21 14.44 10.09
C ILE A 48 2.21 14.86 11.19
N LEU A 49 1.24 14.01 11.53
CA LEU A 49 0.22 14.28 12.55
C LEU A 49 0.81 14.67 13.92
N PRO A 50 1.74 13.91 14.54
CA PRO A 50 2.34 14.30 15.82
C PRO A 50 3.18 15.57 15.70
N ILE A 51 3.79 15.83 14.54
CA ILE A 51 4.57 17.05 14.29
C ILE A 51 3.65 18.28 14.35
N TYR A 52 2.52 18.25 13.64
CA TYR A 52 1.56 19.37 13.67
C TYR A 52 0.88 19.54 15.03
N LEU A 53 0.68 18.45 15.77
CA LEU A 53 0.16 18.50 17.13
C LEU A 53 1.14 19.24 18.05
N VAL A 54 2.44 18.91 17.98
CA VAL A 54 3.50 19.61 18.74
C VAL A 54 3.59 21.08 18.34
N LEU A 55 3.42 21.39 17.07
CA LEU A 55 3.38 22.78 16.56
C LEU A 55 2.08 23.52 16.90
N LEU A 56 1.12 22.86 17.56
CA LEU A 56 -0.20 23.40 17.92
C LEU A 56 -0.99 23.93 16.71
N GLN A 57 -0.76 23.36 15.52
CA GLN A 57 -1.44 23.75 14.30
C GLN A 57 -2.70 22.90 14.11
N THR A 58 -3.85 23.42 14.55
CA THR A 58 -5.12 22.68 14.58
C THR A 58 -5.64 22.27 13.20
N VAL A 59 -5.54 23.15 12.19
CA VAL A 59 -6.02 22.85 10.82
C VAL A 59 -5.23 21.70 10.17
N PRO A 60 -3.88 21.72 10.14
CA PRO A 60 -3.08 20.59 9.64
C PRO A 60 -3.29 19.28 10.41
N VAL A 61 -3.48 19.34 11.73
CA VAL A 61 -3.81 18.15 12.53
C VAL A 61 -5.12 17.52 12.06
N LEU A 62 -6.17 18.33 11.91
CA LEU A 62 -7.47 17.83 11.43
C LEU A 62 -7.38 17.26 10.00
N LEU A 63 -6.66 17.93 9.10
CA LEU A 63 -6.47 17.45 7.72
C LEU A 63 -5.68 16.14 7.67
N SER A 64 -4.56 16.04 8.39
CA SER A 64 -3.76 14.81 8.44
C SER A 64 -4.52 13.64 9.06
N LEU A 65 -5.30 13.90 10.12
CA LEU A 65 -6.18 12.89 10.72
C LEU A 65 -7.29 12.45 9.75
N LEU A 66 -7.94 13.39 9.06
CA LEU A 66 -8.96 13.08 8.05
C LEU A 66 -8.37 12.19 6.94
N VAL A 67 -7.21 12.56 6.40
CA VAL A 67 -6.51 11.77 5.36
C VAL A 67 -6.20 10.36 5.86
N ALA A 68 -5.70 10.22 7.09
CA ALA A 68 -5.41 8.92 7.69
C ALA A 68 -6.68 8.07 7.86
N VAL A 69 -7.80 8.66 8.28
CA VAL A 69 -9.09 7.96 8.40
C VAL A 69 -9.61 7.52 7.04
N VAL A 70 -9.62 8.42 6.05
CA VAL A 70 -10.08 8.11 4.68
C VAL A 70 -9.24 6.99 4.07
N CYS A 71 -7.92 7.07 4.17
CA CYS A 71 -7.03 6.03 3.64
C CYS A 71 -7.24 4.69 4.39
N SER A 72 -7.47 4.71 5.71
CA SER A 72 -7.82 3.49 6.47
C SER A 72 -9.11 2.84 5.97
N LEU A 73 -10.14 3.65 5.66
CA LEU A 73 -11.41 3.16 5.14
C LEU A 73 -11.28 2.58 3.72
N ILE A 74 -10.47 3.22 2.87
CA ILE A 74 -10.16 2.72 1.53
C ILE A 74 -9.45 1.36 1.65
N LEU A 75 -8.34 1.30 2.39
CA LEU A 75 -7.53 0.09 2.57
C LEU A 75 -8.31 -1.05 3.23
N LYS A 76 -9.24 -0.76 4.15
CA LYS A 76 -10.09 -1.79 4.76
C LYS A 76 -11.09 -2.40 3.76
N LYS A 77 -11.48 -1.65 2.73
CA LYS A 77 -12.52 -2.06 1.77
C LYS A 77 -11.96 -2.73 0.52
N THR A 78 -10.72 -2.41 0.14
CA THR A 78 -9.98 -3.01 -0.98
C THR A 78 -9.24 -4.26 -0.59
#